data_AF-A0A7V4ZWH2-F1
#
_entry.id   AF-A0A7V4ZWH2-F1
#
_cell.length_a   1.000
_cell.length_b   1.000
_cell.length_c   1.000
_cell.angle_alpha   90.00
_cell.angle_beta   90.00
_cell.angle_gamma   90.00
#
_symmetry.space_group_name_H-M   'P 1'
#
loop_
_entity.id
_entity.type
_entity.pdbx_description
1 polymer ?
#
loop_
_entity_poly.entity_id
_entity_poly.type
_entity_poly.pdbx_seq_one_letter_code
_entity_poly.pdbx_strand_id
1 'polypeptide(L)' 'MPLERAYQFLNNSMVRVSTCTECRNCVSRCPYGLSIPELLKKNLRIWEETYRKWV' A
#
# COMPACT_ATOMS: atom_id res chain seq x y z
N MET A 1 2.70 -13.84 16.80
CA MET A 1 2.06 -14.49 15.63
C MET A 1 3.12 -15.17 14.73
N PRO A 2 2.84 -16.31 14.05
CA PRO A 2 3.83 -17.00 13.21
C PRO A 2 4.38 -16.16 12.04
N LEU A 3 3.62 -15.16 11.59
CA LEU A 3 3.95 -14.30 10.44
C LEU A 3 4.37 -12.88 10.82
N GLU A 4 4.66 -12.63 12.09
CA GLU A 4 4.87 -11.27 12.63
C GLU A 4 6.03 -10.52 11.97
N ARG A 5 7.13 -11.23 11.65
CA ARG A 5 8.24 -10.67 10.87
C ARG A 5 7.83 -10.26 9.45
N ALA A 6 7.02 -11.08 8.78
CA ALA A 6 6.54 -10.77 7.43
C ALA A 6 5.61 -9.55 7.46
N TYR A 7 4.75 -9.46 8.48
CA TYR A 7 3.91 -8.27 8.69
C TYR A 7 4.75 -7.01 8.88
N GLN A 8 5.75 -7.02 9.76
CA GLN A 8 6.60 -5.84 9.99
C GLN A 8 7.30 -5.36 8.71
N PHE A 9 7.84 -6.29 7.92
CA PHE A 9 8.47 -5.98 6.64
C PHE A 9 7.49 -5.32 5.65
N LEU A 10 6.30 -5.90 5.50
CA LEU A 10 5.27 -5.38 4.60
C LEU A 10 4.68 -4.05 5.10
N ASN A 11 4.49 -3.90 6.41
CA ASN A 11 3.91 -2.71 7.02
C ASN A 11 4.76 -1.47 6.75
N ASN A 12 6.10 -1.59 6.75
CA ASN A 12 6.98 -0.48 6.39
C ASN A 12 6.70 0.07 4.98
N SER A 13 6.39 -0.80 4.02
CA SER A 13 6.03 -0.37 2.66
C SER A 13 4.66 0.28 2.62
N MET A 14 3.69 -0.27 3.37
CA MET A 14 2.33 0.28 3.43
C MET A 14 2.27 1.64 4.13
N VAL A 15 3.05 1.86 5.18
CA VAL A 15 3.15 3.18 5.84
C VAL A 15 3.65 4.24 4.85
N ARG A 16 4.55 3.92 3.93
CA ARG A 16 4.98 4.88 2.89
C ARG A 16 3.86 5.25 1.90
N VAL A 17 2.87 4.39 1.74
CA VAL A 17 1.72 4.69 0.88
C VAL A 17 0.85 5.78 1.48
N SER A 18 0.76 5.90 2.80
CA SER A 18 -0.02 6.95 3.47
C SER A 18 0.53 8.36 3.22
N THR A 19 1.80 8.48 2.80
CA THR A 19 2.45 9.74 2.45
C THR A 19 2.37 10.06 0.95
N CYS A 20 1.53 9.36 0.18
CA CYS A 20 1.33 9.67 -1.23
C CYS A 20 0.77 11.09 -1.41
N THR A 21 1.44 11.93 -2.19
CA THR A 21 1.03 13.32 -2.47
C THR A 21 0.12 13.45 -3.69
N GLU A 22 -0.35 12.32 -4.23
CA GLU A 22 -1.17 12.26 -5.45
C GLU A 22 -0.53 12.97 -6.67
N CYS A 23 0.81 12.98 -6.75
CA CYS A 23 1.57 13.63 -7.84
C CYS A 23 1.41 12.98 -9.22
N ARG A 24 0.85 11.77 -9.30
CA ARG A 24 0.57 10.99 -10.53
C ARG A 24 1.78 10.65 -11.43
N ASN A 25 3.02 10.89 -10.99
CA ASN A 25 4.23 10.50 -11.72
C ASN A 25 4.34 9.00 -12.05
N CYS A 26 3.69 8.14 -11.26
CA CYS A 26 3.63 6.71 -11.51
C CYS A 26 2.70 6.35 -12.67
N VAL A 27 1.64 7.12 -12.91
CA VAL A 27 0.66 6.86 -13.99
C VAL A 27 1.32 7.01 -15.36
N SER A 28 2.13 8.07 -15.56
CA SER A 28 2.85 8.31 -16.82
C SER A 28 3.92 7.24 -17.12
N ARG A 29 4.37 6.51 -16.11
CA ARG A 29 5.38 5.43 -16.24
C ARG A 29 4.76 4.05 -16.40
N CYS A 30 3.47 3.89 -16.13
CA CYS A 30 2.83 2.59 -16.13
C CYS A 30 2.49 2.17 -17.57
N PRO A 31 3.08 1.09 -18.12
CA PRO A 31 2.79 0.64 -19.48
C PRO A 31 1.34 0.16 -19.66
N TYR A 32 0.65 -0.15 -18.56
CA TYR A 32 -0.73 -0.62 -18.54
C TYR A 32 -1.75 0.49 -18.27
N GLY A 33 -1.32 1.76 -18.13
CA GLY A 33 -2.23 2.88 -17.90
C GLY A 33 -3.00 2.82 -16.58
N LEU A 34 -2.47 2.12 -15.57
CA LEU A 34 -3.15 1.94 -14.29
C LEU A 34 -3.15 3.25 -13.47
N SER A 35 -4.27 3.51 -12.79
CA SER A 35 -4.34 4.56 -11.77
C SER A 35 -3.69 4.09 -10.47
N ILE A 36 -2.36 4.02 -10.47
CA ILE A 36 -1.56 3.56 -9.33
C ILE A 36 -1.90 4.31 -8.03
N PRO A 37 -2.09 5.65 -8.00
CA PRO A 37 -2.44 6.35 -6.76
C PRO A 37 -3.73 5.82 -6.11
N GLU A 38 -4.75 5.54 -6.93
CA GLU A 38 -6.03 4.99 -6.45
C GLU A 38 -5.89 3.55 -5.97
N LEU A 39 -5.12 2.73 -6.69
CA LEU A 39 -4.83 1.35 -6.28
C LEU A 39 -4.09 1.30 -4.95
N LEU A 40 -3.09 2.16 -4.78
CA LEU A 40 -2.34 2.29 -3.53
C LEU A 40 -3.24 2.67 -2.36
N LYS A 41 -4.11 3.67 -2.53
CA LYS A 41 -5.09 4.10 -1.51
C LYS A 41 -6.09 3.00 -1.16
N LYS A 42 -6.59 2.27 -2.16
CA LYS A 42 -7.46 1.10 -1.95
C LYS A 42 -6.76 0.00 -1.16
N ASN A 43 -5.52 -0.32 -1.54
CA ASN A 43 -4.75 -1.39 -0.90
C ASN A 43 -4.34 -1.03 0.53
N LEU A 44 -4.02 0.25 0.79
CA LEU A 44 -3.74 0.74 2.15
C LEU A 44 -4.96 0.55 3.06
N ARG A 45 -6.15 0.93 2.58
CA ARG A 45 -7.39 0.71 3.34
C ARG A 45 -7.60 -0.78 3.68
N ILE A 46 -7.45 -1.65 2.68
CA ILE A 46 -7.57 -3.10 2.89
C ILE A 46 -6.55 -3.56 3.93
N TRP A 47 -5.29 -3.11 3.83
CA TRP A 47 -4.22 -3.45 4.77
C TRP A 47 -4.58 -3.09 6.22
N GLU A 48 -5.08 -1.88 6.44
CA GLU A 48 -5.48 -1.37 7.76
C GLU A 48 -6.71 -2.10 8.32
N GLU A 49 -7.65 -2.50 7.48
CA GLU A 49 -8.88 -3.19 7.90
C GLU A 49 -8.67 -4.67 8.20
N THR A 50 -7.82 -5.34 7.41
CA THR A 50 -7.57 -6.78 7.55
C THR A 50 -6.37 -7.05 8.43
N TYR A 51 -5.17 -6.64 8.04
CA TYR A 51 -3.95 -7.11 8.70
C TYR A 51 -3.76 -6.52 10.10
N ARG A 52 -4.22 -5.29 10.36
CA ARG A 52 -4.16 -4.68 11.71
C ARG A 52 -4.97 -5.45 12.75
N LYS A 53 -6.02 -6.18 12.34
CA LYS A 53 -6.85 -6.97 13.28
C LYS A 53 -6.27 -8.33 13.63
N TRP A 54 -5.29 -8.81 12.85
CA TRP A 54 -4.75 -10.16 12.95
C TRP A 54 -3.33 -10.19 13.51
N VAL A 55 -2.70 -9.04 13.75
CA VAL A 55 -1.42 -8.90 14.46
C VAL A 55 -1.71 -8.64 15.93
#